data_AF-A0A3D4EAL0-F1
#
_entry.id   AF-A0A3D4EAL0-F1
#
_cell.length_a   1.000
_cell.length_b   1.000
_cell.length_c   1.000
_cell.angle_alpha   90.00
_cell.angle_beta   90.00
_cell.angle_gamma   90.00
#
_symmetry.space_group_name_H-M   'P 1'
#
loop_
_entity.id
_entity.type
_entity.pdbx_description
1 polymer ?
#
loop_
_entity_poly.entity_id
_entity_poly.type
_entity_poly.pdbx_seq_one_letter_code
_entity_poly.pdbx_strand_id
1 'polypeptide(L)' 'DVYDMAEWCCLTELGRISMENGNAPVEVPDFTRGAWDQIKGFSYAFAK' A
#
# COMPACT_ATOMS: atom_id res chain seq x y z
N ASP A 1 1.02 -7.13 -7.30
CA ASP A 1 0.13 -8.30 -7.47
C ASP A 1 -1.24 -7.92 -6.90
N VAL A 2 -2.09 -8.86 -6.47
CA VAL A 2 -3.40 -8.52 -5.87
C VAL A 2 -3.27 -7.60 -4.65
N TYR A 3 -2.16 -7.69 -3.92
CA TYR A 3 -1.94 -6.91 -2.71
C TYR A 3 -1.59 -5.44 -3.04
N ASP A 4 -0.76 -5.20 -4.06
CA ASP A 4 -0.47 -3.83 -4.52
C ASP A 4 -1.75 -3.08 -4.95
N MET A 5 -2.69 -3.78 -5.60
CA MET A 5 -3.97 -3.17 -5.98
C MET A 5 -4.88 -2.94 -4.77
N ALA A 6 -4.84 -3.82 -3.75
CA ALA A 6 -5.59 -3.65 -2.52
C ALA A 6 -5.17 -2.37 -1.77
N GLU A 7 -3.86 -2.07 -1.76
CA GLU A 7 -3.32 -0.83 -1.21
C GLU A 7 -3.86 0.40 -1.97
N TRP A 8 -3.92 0.37 -3.29
CA TRP A 8 -4.49 1.50 -4.06
C TRP A 8 -6.00 1.66 -3.86
N CYS A 9 -6.75 0.56 -3.79
CA CYS A 9 -8.18 0.61 -3.60
C CYS A 9 -8.58 1.13 -2.21
N CYS A 10 -7.77 0.90 -1.17
CA CYS A 10 -8.11 1.33 0.18
C CYS A 10 -7.94 2.85 0.39
N LEU A 11 -7.17 3.54 -0.46
CA LEU A 11 -6.88 4.98 -0.32
C LEU A 11 -8.13 5.86 -0.31
N THR A 12 -9.14 5.53 -1.11
CA THR A 12 -10.38 6.31 -1.18
C THR A 12 -11.11 6.32 0.17
N GLU A 13 -11.25 5.15 0.80
CA GLU A 13 -11.94 5.05 2.10
C GLU A 13 -11.11 5.61 3.24
N LEU A 14 -9.79 5.37 3.25
CA LEU A 14 -8.89 5.96 4.24
C LEU A 14 -8.87 7.50 4.14
N GLY A 15 -8.93 8.04 2.92
CA GLY A 15 -9.06 9.48 2.68
C GLY A 15 -10.33 10.06 3.29
N ARG A 16 -11.48 9.40 3.09
CA ARG A 16 -12.74 9.80 3.72
C ARG A 16 -12.64 9.80 5.25
N ILE A 17 -12.10 8.74 5.85
CA ILE A 17 -11.90 8.64 7.31
C ILE A 17 -10.97 9.76 7.80
N SER A 18 -9.90 10.07 7.07
CA SER A 18 -8.98 11.16 7.42
C SER A 18 -9.68 12.51 7.41
N MET A 19 -10.46 12.79 6.36
CA MET A 19 -11.23 14.03 6.22
C MET A 19 -12.27 14.20 7.34
N GLU A 20 -12.98 13.13 7.69
CA GLU A 20 -13.95 13.11 8.79
C GLU A 20 -13.29 13.38 10.15
N ASN A 21 -12.02 13.00 10.32
CA ASN A 21 -11.23 13.22 11.54
C ASN A 21 -10.38 14.50 11.48
N GLY A 22 -10.78 15.50 10.69
CA GLY A 22 -10.08 16.79 10.63
C GLY A 22 -8.74 16.75 9.89
N ASN A 23 -8.65 15.88 8.87
CA ASN A 23 -7.41 15.61 8.12
C ASN A 23 -6.29 15.00 8.98
N ALA A 24 -6.67 14.26 10.03
CA ALA A 24 -5.73 13.51 10.83
C ALA A 24 -5.16 12.32 10.02
N PRO A 25 -3.88 11.94 10.21
CA PRO A 25 -3.30 10.76 9.59
C PRO A 25 -4.07 9.48 9.97
N VAL A 26 -4.23 8.58 9.00
CA VAL A 26 -4.87 7.26 9.17
C VAL A 26 -3.88 6.19 8.73
N GLU A 27 -3.81 5.10 9.49
CA GLU A 27 -2.92 3.98 9.21
C GLU A 27 -3.40 3.17 7.98
N VAL A 28 -2.45 2.81 7.11
CA VAL A 28 -2.72 1.96 5.94
C VAL A 28 -2.59 0.49 6.37
N PRO A 29 -3.59 -0.37 6.11
CA PRO A 29 -3.52 -1.78 6.47
C PRO A 29 -2.43 -2.52 5.69
N ASP A 30 -1.68 -3.39 6.36
CA ASP A 30 -0.79 -4.34 5.70
C ASP A 30 -1.60 -5.52 5.14
N PHE A 31 -1.91 -5.45 3.83
CA PHE A 31 -2.65 -6.51 3.13
C PHE A 31 -1.83 -7.78 2.90
N THR A 32 -0.50 -7.70 3.01
CA THR A 32 0.42 -8.83 2.81
C THR A 32 0.68 -9.61 4.11
N ARG A 33 0.31 -9.05 5.27
CA ARG A 33 0.52 -9.62 6.61
C ARG A 33 2.01 -9.94 6.88
N GLY A 34 2.89 -9.00 6.56
CA GLY A 34 4.34 -9.13 6.69
C GLY A 34 5.00 -9.97 5.60
N ALA A 35 4.26 -10.45 4.60
CA ALA A 35 4.85 -11.19 3.48
C ALA A 35 5.66 -10.27 2.56
N TRP A 36 5.43 -8.96 2.58
CA TRP A 36 6.20 -7.97 1.80
C TRP A 36 7.72 -8.05 2.07
N ASP A 37 8.14 -8.34 3.31
CA ASP A 37 9.55 -8.50 3.69
C ASP A 37 10.26 -9.68 3.01
N GLN A 38 9.50 -10.62 2.45
CA GLN A 38 10.02 -11.84 1.83
C GLN A 38 10.11 -11.71 0.30
N ILE A 39 9.53 -10.65 -0.28
CA ILE A 39 9.46 -10.47 -1.72
C ILE A 39 10.78 -9.87 -2.21
N LYS A 40 11.41 -10.54 -3.20
CA LYS A 40 12.54 -9.96 -3.92
C LYS A 40 12.05 -8.76 -4.73
N GLY A 41 12.58 -7.58 -4.41
CA GLY A 41 12.24 -6.34 -5.10
C GLY A 41 12.48 -6.41 -6.61
N PHE A 42 11.84 -5.50 -7.34
CA PHE A 42 11.99 -5.41 -8.79
C PHE A 42 13.41 -4.92 -9.17
N SER A 43 14.09 -5.63 -10.08
CA SER A 43 15.38 -5.21 -10.64
C SER A 43 15.33 -5.11 -12.16
N TYR A 44 15.84 -4.02 -12.71
CA TYR A 44 16.05 -3.89 -14.16
C TYR A 44 17.25 -4.74 -14.61
N ALA A 45 17.06 -5.57 -15.63
CA ALA A 45 18.17 -6.18 -16.35
C ALA A 45 18.70 -5.16 -17.37
N PHE A 46 19.74 -4.41 -17.01
CA PHE A 46 20.44 -3.56 -17.97
C PHE A 46 21.39 -4.41 -18.81
N ALA A 47 21.28 -4.34 -20.15
CA ALA A 47 22.27 -4.89 -21.05
C ALA A 47 23.58 -4.09 -20.92
N LYS A 48 24.71 -4.80 -20.83
CA LYS A 48 26.05 -4.21 -20.74
C LYS A 48 26.56 -3.78 -22.11
#